data_AF-A0A957IMT0-F1
#
_entry.id   AF-A0A957IMT0-F1
#
_cell.length_a   1.000
_cell.length_b   1.000
_cell.length_c   1.000
_cell.angle_alpha   90.00
_cell.angle_beta   90.00
_cell.angle_gamma   90.00
#
_symmetry.space_group_name_H-M   'P 1'
#
loop_
_entity.id
_entity.type
_entity.pdbx_description
1 polymer ?
#
loop_
_entity_poly.entity_id
_entity_poly.type
_entity_poly.pdbx_seq_one_letter_code
_entity_poly.pdbx_strand_id
1 'polypeptide(L)'
;EQGDPILDKRGKQIGFVTSCAIDQEGYLLGQAILPISMSSPDTAVYIYQLGGGQRPIKPPQELKLGARLPIPDAATVLTRFPQRKKK
;
A
#
# COMPACT_ATOMS: atom_id res chain seq x y z
N GLU A 1 -0.57 -2.86 16.31
CA GLU A 1 0.17 -2.24 15.20
C GLU A 1 -0.81 -1.42 14.39
N GLN A 2 -0.64 -0.09 14.37
CA GLN A 2 -1.56 0.84 13.72
C GLN A 2 -0.92 1.31 12.42
N GLY A 3 -1.59 1.09 11.29
CA GLY A 3 -1.08 1.39 9.97
C GLY A 3 -1.92 0.75 8.88
N ASP A 4 -1.84 1.29 7.67
CA ASP A 4 -2.50 0.72 6.51
C ASP A 4 -1.79 -0.59 6.10
N PRO A 5 -2.52 -1.71 5.90
CA PRO A 5 -1.89 -3.01 5.68
C PRO A 5 -1.28 -3.09 4.29
N ILE A 6 -0.08 -3.69 4.22
CA ILE A 6 0.66 -3.91 2.98
C ILE A 6 0.60 -5.40 2.63
N LEU A 7 0.31 -5.71 1.38
CA LEU A 7 0.06 -7.04 0.85
C LEU A 7 1.07 -7.40 -0.24
N ASP A 8 1.34 -8.69 -0.36
CA ASP A 8 1.96 -9.26 -1.55
C ASP A 8 0.95 -9.46 -2.70
N LYS A 9 1.43 -9.93 -3.85
CA LYS A 9 0.61 -10.23 -5.04
C LYS A 9 -0.48 -11.29 -4.82
N ARG A 10 -0.42 -12.05 -3.73
CA ARG A 10 -1.41 -13.08 -3.38
C ARG A 10 -2.42 -12.56 -2.35
N GLY A 11 -2.31 -11.30 -1.94
CA GLY A 11 -3.16 -10.70 -0.91
C GLY A 11 -2.75 -11.09 0.52
N LYS A 12 -1.57 -11.67 0.73
CA LYS A 12 -1.06 -11.93 2.08
C LYS A 12 -0.57 -10.62 2.68
N GLN A 13 -1.02 -10.29 3.88
CA GLN A 13 -0.44 -9.18 4.64
C GLN A 13 1.00 -9.48 5.01
N ILE A 14 1.91 -8.62 4.54
CA ILE A 14 3.35 -8.72 4.78
C ILE A 14 3.87 -7.61 5.69
N GLY A 15 3.13 -6.52 5.88
CA GLY A 15 3.56 -5.42 6.74
C GLY A 15 2.50 -4.33 6.89
N PHE A 16 2.95 -3.14 7.30
CA PHE A 16 2.09 -1.97 7.48
C PHE A 16 2.81 -0.66 7.23
N VAL A 17 2.05 0.35 6.80
CA VAL A 17 2.51 1.73 6.60
C VAL A 17 2.62 2.43 7.95
N THR A 18 3.74 3.12 8.21
CA THR A 18 3.95 3.91 9.42
C THR A 18 3.67 5.39 9.22
N SER A 19 3.89 5.91 8.00
CA SER A 19 3.62 7.30 7.63
C SER A 19 3.41 7.42 6.11
N CYS A 20 2.60 8.39 5.68
CA CYS A 20 2.48 8.75 4.26
C CYS A 20 2.17 10.24 4.10
N ALA A 21 2.59 10.80 2.97
CA ALA A 21 2.29 12.16 2.55
C ALA A 21 2.18 12.22 1.00
N ILE A 22 1.57 13.28 0.50
CA ILE A 22 1.52 13.56 -0.94
C ILE A 22 2.78 14.34 -1.32
N ASP A 23 3.50 13.89 -2.33
CA ASP A 23 4.67 14.59 -2.86
C ASP A 23 4.30 15.69 -3.88
N GLN A 24 5.29 16.39 -4.42
CA GLN A 24 5.08 17.48 -5.39
C GLN A 24 4.49 17.00 -6.74
N GLU A 25 4.61 15.71 -7.05
CA GLU A 25 4.11 15.11 -8.28
C GLU A 25 2.72 14.47 -8.07
N GLY A 26 2.18 14.52 -6.85
CA GLY A 26 0.88 13.99 -6.49
C GLY A 26 0.88 12.50 -6.10
N TYR A 27 2.06 11.89 -5.94
CA TYR A 27 2.16 10.51 -5.48
C TYR A 27 2.02 10.42 -3.96
N LEU A 28 1.43 9.32 -3.49
CA LEU A 28 1.45 8.95 -2.08
C LEU A 28 2.80 8.30 -1.77
N LEU A 29 3.67 9.02 -1.08
CA LEU A 29 4.98 8.56 -0.65
C LEU A 29 4.99 8.40 0.86
N GLY A 30 5.55 7.29 1.35
CA GLY A 30 5.48 6.95 2.75
C GLY A 30 6.59 6.01 3.21
N GLN A 31 6.53 5.68 4.50
CA GLN A 31 7.38 4.69 5.14
C GLN A 31 6.56 3.48 5.57
N ALA A 32 7.20 2.33 5.56
CA ALA A 32 6.58 1.06 5.87
C ALA A 32 7.56 0.13 6.58
N ILE A 33 7.02 -0.78 7.39
CA ILE A 33 7.74 -1.92 7.94
C ILE A 33 7.39 -3.14 7.08
N LEU A 34 8.42 -3.79 6.54
CA LEU A 34 8.32 -4.96 5.66
C LEU A 34 9.40 -6.00 6.01
N PRO A 35 9.21 -7.27 5.65
CA PRO A 35 10.26 -8.27 5.70
C PRO A 35 11.42 -7.89 4.78
N ILE A 36 12.65 -8.21 5.19
CA ILE A 36 13.86 -7.92 4.40
C ILE A 36 13.79 -8.56 3.00
N SER A 37 13.12 -9.71 2.87
CA SER A 37 12.92 -10.36 1.57
C SER A 37 12.04 -9.58 0.59
N MET A 38 11.31 -8.56 1.06
CA MET A 38 10.41 -7.71 0.27
C MET A 38 10.83 -6.23 0.28
N SER A 39 12.00 -5.90 0.85
CA SER A 39 12.49 -4.52 0.92
C SER A 39 13.36 -4.10 -0.27
N SER A 40 13.53 -4.98 -1.28
CA SER A 40 14.23 -4.65 -2.50
C SER A 40 13.53 -3.51 -3.24
N PRO A 41 14.27 -2.55 -3.82
CA PRO A 41 13.71 -1.55 -4.71
C PRO A 41 12.93 -2.20 -5.86
N ASP A 42 11.94 -1.49 -6.38
CA ASP A 42 11.07 -1.91 -7.48
C ASP A 42 10.16 -3.12 -7.16
N THR A 43 10.15 -3.57 -5.91
CA THR A 43 9.21 -4.62 -5.46
C THR A 43 7.79 -4.08 -5.48
N ALA A 44 6.93 -4.72 -6.26
CA ALA A 44 5.50 -4.41 -6.30
C ALA A 44 4.80 -4.91 -5.04
N VAL A 45 4.07 -4.01 -4.38
CA VAL A 45 3.26 -4.29 -3.20
C VAL A 45 1.89 -3.65 -3.36
N TYR A 46 0.94 -4.05 -2.53
CA TYR A 46 -0.41 -3.50 -2.54
C TYR A 46 -0.79 -2.96 -1.17
N ILE A 47 -1.53 -1.85 -1.11
CA ILE A 47 -1.85 -1.19 0.15
C ILE A 47 -3.35 -0.93 0.21
N TYR A 48 -4.00 -1.28 1.32
CA TYR A 48 -5.34 -0.76 1.60
C TYR A 48 -5.22 0.57 2.33
N GLN A 49 -5.66 1.66 1.70
CA GLN A 49 -5.67 2.98 2.31
C GLN A 49 -6.83 3.13 3.31
N LEU A 50 -6.62 2.68 4.53
CA LEU A 50 -7.61 2.66 5.60
C LEU A 50 -7.49 3.86 6.54
N GLY A 51 -6.64 4.84 6.22
CA GLY A 51 -6.45 6.03 7.06
C GLY A 51 -5.66 5.69 8.33
N GLY A 52 -4.54 4.97 8.18
CA GLY A 52 -3.72 4.50 9.29
C GLY A 52 -4.32 3.30 10.01
N GLY A 53 -5.05 2.43 9.29
CA GLY A 53 -5.69 1.24 9.86
C GLY A 53 -6.95 1.50 10.69
N GLN A 54 -7.50 2.72 10.66
CA GLN A 54 -8.70 3.09 11.44
C GLN A 54 -10.00 2.63 10.77
N ARG A 55 -10.03 2.54 9.44
CA ARG A 55 -11.21 2.10 8.68
C ARG A 55 -11.17 0.59 8.46
N PRO A 56 -12.25 -0.15 8.69
CA PRO A 56 -12.30 -1.57 8.38
C PRO A 56 -12.46 -1.78 6.86
N ILE A 57 -11.89 -2.87 6.35
CA ILE A 57 -12.22 -3.38 5.02
C ILE A 57 -13.62 -3.97 5.10
N LYS A 58 -14.55 -3.43 4.31
CA LYS A 58 -15.94 -3.88 4.27
C LYS A 58 -16.21 -4.60 2.95
N PRO A 59 -15.95 -5.92 2.85
CA PRO A 59 -16.39 -6.68 1.70
C PRO A 59 -17.93 -6.80 1.74
N PRO A 60 -18.61 -6.77 0.58
CA PRO A 60 -20.03 -7.08 0.51
C PRO A 60 -20.27 -8.55 0.93
N GLN A 61 -21.33 -8.78 1.71
CA GLN A 61 -21.72 -10.13 2.15
C GLN A 61 -22.16 -11.02 0.98
N GLU A 62 -22.76 -10.42 -0.04
CA GLU A 62 -23.18 -11.08 -1.28
C GLU A 62 -22.60 -10.37 -2.50
N LEU A 63 -22.00 -11.15 -3.40
CA LEU A 63 -21.48 -10.68 -4.67
C LEU A 63 -22.60 -10.64 -5.70
N LYS A 64 -23.25 -9.48 -5.81
CA LYS A 64 -24.18 -9.20 -6.91
C LYS A 64 -23.40 -8.68 -8.11
N LEU A 65 -23.88 -8.97 -9.32
CA LEU A 65 -23.33 -8.37 -10.53
C LEU A 65 -23.43 -6.84 -10.43
N GLY A 66 -22.30 -6.15 -10.60
CA GLY A 66 -22.18 -4.70 -10.40
C GLY A 66 -21.76 -4.26 -8.98
N ALA A 67 -21.63 -5.18 -8.02
CA ALA A 67 -21.10 -4.85 -6.70
C ALA A 67 -19.61 -4.50 -6.76
N ARG A 68 -19.22 -3.42 -6.07
CA ARG A 68 -17.82 -2.98 -6.00
C ARG A 68 -17.11 -3.66 -4.84
N LEU A 69 -16.01 -4.34 -5.15
CA LEU A 69 -15.13 -4.91 -4.15
C LEU A 69 -14.10 -3.88 -3.67
N PRO A 70 -13.65 -3.97 -2.40
CA PRO A 70 -12.48 -3.25 -1.96
C PRO A 70 -11.26 -3.80 -2.71
N ILE A 71 -10.60 -2.94 -3.49
CA ILE A 71 -9.39 -3.28 -4.24
C ILE A 71 -8.25 -2.45 -3.63
N PRO A 72 -7.11 -3.07 -3.29
CA PRO A 72 -5.97 -2.35 -2.76
C PRO A 72 -5.27 -1.57 -3.88
N ASP A 73 -4.60 -0.47 -3.52
CA ASP A 73 -3.85 0.33 -4.46
C ASP A 73 -2.45 -0.27 -4.69
N ALA A 74 -1.98 -0.19 -5.92
CA ALA A 74 -0.63 -0.63 -6.27
C ALA A 74 0.41 0.38 -5.76
N ALA A 75 1.47 -0.12 -5.16
CA ALA A 75 2.60 0.67 -4.70
C ALA A 75 3.93 -0.05 -5.04
N THR A 76 5.02 0.72 -5.04
CA THR A 76 6.35 0.21 -5.37
C THR A 76 7.31 0.59 -4.26
N VAL A 77 8.14 -0.36 -3.84
CA VAL A 77 9.20 -0.10 -2.86
C VAL A 77 10.29 0.74 -3.52
N LEU A 78 10.62 1.88 -2.91
CA LEU A 78 11.66 2.79 -3.37
C LEU A 78 12.94 2.64 -2.56
N THR A 79 14.06 3.09 -3.12
CA THR A 79 15.29 3.30 -2.35
C THR A 79 15.09 4.41 -1.31
N ARG A 80 15.85 4.37 -0.22
CA ARG A 80 15.78 5.39 0.86
C ARG A 80 15.96 6.83 0.35
N PHE A 81 16.76 6.98 -0.71
CA PHE A 81 16.98 8.26 -1.39
C PHE A 81 16.61 8.08 -2.87
N PRO A 82 15.33 8.20 -3.21
CA PRO A 82 14.90 8.08 -4.59
C PRO A 82 15.49 9.25 -5.39
N GLN A 83 16.11 8.94 -6.53
CA GLN A 83 16.60 9.99 -7.42
C GLN A 83 15.41 10.66 -8.08
N ARG A 84 15.42 12.00 -8.09
CA ARG A 84 14.43 12.76 -8.85
C ARG A 84 14.57 12.37 -10.33
N LYS A 85 13.50 11.86 -10.94
CA LYS A 85 13.47 11.65 -12.39
C LYS A 85 13.71 13.01 -13.04
N LYS A 86 14.79 13.13 -13.80
CA LYS A 86 15.04 14.33 -14.62
C LYS A 86 13.95 14.36 -15.69
N LYS A 87 13.28 15.51 -15.77
CA LYS A 87 12.19 15.77 -16.71
C LYS A 87 12.74 15.90 -18.13
#